data_AF-A0A4R0RJR7-F1
#
_entry.id   AF-A0A4R0RJR7-F1
#
_cell.length_a   1.000
_cell.length_b   1.000
_cell.length_c   1.000
_cell.angle_alpha   90.00
_cell.angle_beta   90.00
_cell.angle_gamma   90.00
#
_symmetry.space_group_name_H-M   'P 1'
#
loop_
_entity.id
_entity.type
_entity.pdbx_description
1 polymer ?
#
loop_
_entity_poly.entity_id
_entity_poly.type
_entity_poly.pdbx_seq_one_letter_code
_entity_poly.pdbx_strand_id
1 'polypeptide(L)'
;MDDTRHEKLSSYFERSATLVTRACDRLDKSYVQPGVTLVVKSFAENPVRSTFLTTFAVLSFLPVLSFLGFSLFALGTCTFLALGAALVVSAAAIAFVGFWLLLTLTLLLFVSFFLTNAVVGTYLLLRYVKLVRTGGPRAGSLEWAREVKRRARGEDQLQDVREVKAEPESEDSEKLQDAEDQVSPSTDERNQPEEDLEQFEAEEKESEPEDDTTVVIGDGSPDRRFTFKELAMDGHDSPVFVKQEPVVLTEVMPEMRMPLASVVDAL
;
A
#
# COMPACT_ATOMS: atom_id res chain seq x y z
N MET A 1 12.30 0.90 -23.35
CA MET A 1 12.11 1.95 -22.32
C MET A 1 12.42 1.44 -20.91
N ASP A 2 12.49 0.13 -20.67
CA ASP A 2 12.78 -0.43 -19.33
C ASP A 2 14.24 -0.35 -18.90
N ASP A 3 15.18 -0.22 -19.84
CA ASP A 3 16.62 -0.19 -19.55
C ASP A 3 17.02 0.98 -18.64
N THR A 4 16.41 2.16 -18.83
CA THR A 4 16.70 3.36 -18.01
C THR A 4 16.28 3.21 -16.53
N ARG A 5 15.30 2.36 -16.22
CA ARG A 5 14.86 2.11 -14.84
C ARG A 5 15.82 1.17 -14.12
N HIS A 6 16.33 0.17 -14.83
CA HIS A 6 17.35 -0.72 -14.30
C HIS A 6 18.67 0.01 -14.02
N GLU A 7 19.09 0.92 -14.90
CA GLU A 7 20.29 1.76 -14.69
C GLU A 7 20.17 2.69 -13.47
N LYS A 8 18.98 3.27 -13.26
CA LYS A 8 18.74 4.11 -12.07
C LYS A 8 18.80 3.27 -10.79
N LEU A 9 18.14 2.11 -10.75
CA LEU A 9 18.16 1.22 -9.58
C LEU A 9 19.58 0.73 -9.26
N SER A 10 20.34 0.30 -10.27
CA SER A 10 21.72 -0.12 -10.07
C SER A 10 22.59 1.03 -9.54
N SER A 11 22.40 2.25 -10.03
CA SER A 11 23.13 3.43 -9.52
C SER A 11 22.84 3.72 -8.04
N TYR A 12 21.60 3.51 -7.57
CA TYR A 12 21.25 3.64 -6.14
C TYR A 12 21.88 2.56 -5.29
N PHE A 13 21.91 1.31 -5.77
CA PHE A 13 22.61 0.22 -5.08
C PHE A 13 24.10 0.47 -5.01
N GLU A 14 24.73 0.94 -6.09
CA GLU A 14 26.16 1.25 -6.12
C GLU A 14 26.49 2.41 -5.17
N ARG A 15 25.67 3.47 -5.16
CA ARG A 15 25.82 4.58 -4.22
C ARG A 15 25.64 4.14 -2.77
N SER A 16 24.65 3.31 -2.47
CA SER A 16 24.42 2.80 -1.11
C SER A 16 25.56 1.89 -0.66
N ALA A 17 26.04 1.01 -1.56
CA ALA A 17 27.17 0.14 -1.30
C ALA A 17 28.43 0.97 -0.98
N THR A 18 28.75 1.98 -1.80
CA THR A 18 29.93 2.84 -1.55
C THR A 18 29.84 3.61 -0.23
N LEU A 19 28.64 4.04 0.19
CA LEU A 19 28.45 4.69 1.49
C LEU A 19 28.69 3.72 2.66
N VAL A 20 28.13 2.50 2.58
CA VAL A 20 28.34 1.47 3.61
C VAL A 20 29.82 1.06 3.67
N THR A 21 30.49 0.89 2.52
CA THR A 21 31.92 0.59 2.49
C THR A 21 32.74 1.71 3.10
N ARG A 22 32.48 2.98 2.76
CA ARG A 22 33.19 4.13 3.37
C ARG A 22 32.96 4.22 4.88
N ALA A 23 31.75 3.93 5.35
CA ALA A 23 31.44 3.90 6.77
C ALA A 23 32.19 2.75 7.47
N CYS A 24 32.22 1.57 6.85
CA CYS A 24 32.95 0.41 7.33
C CYS A 24 34.46 0.68 7.39
N ASP A 25 35.03 1.25 6.32
CA ASP A 25 36.44 1.65 6.26
C ASP A 25 36.79 2.67 7.36
N ARG A 26 35.88 3.62 7.61
CA ARG A 26 36.06 4.60 8.68
C ARG A 26 36.02 3.95 10.06
N LEU A 27 35.13 3.00 10.28
CA LEU A 27 35.05 2.24 11.53
C LEU A 27 36.29 1.36 11.74
N ASP A 28 36.71 0.67 10.68
CA ASP A 28 37.89 -0.19 10.69
C ASP A 28 39.14 0.63 11.05
N LYS A 29 39.31 1.78 10.38
CA LYS A 29 40.43 2.67 10.64
C LYS A 29 40.38 3.35 12.01
N SER A 30 39.19 3.73 12.49
CA SER A 30 39.05 4.50 13.74
C SER A 30 39.01 3.65 15.01
N TYR A 31 38.53 2.41 14.93
CA TYR A 31 38.29 1.57 16.10
C TYR A 31 39.00 0.22 16.03
N VAL A 32 38.96 -0.45 14.88
CA VAL A 32 39.51 -1.81 14.75
C VAL A 32 41.03 -1.77 14.73
N GLN A 33 41.64 -0.93 13.89
CA GLN A 33 43.11 -0.79 13.84
C GLN A 33 43.76 -0.44 15.18
N PRO A 34 43.33 0.62 15.91
CA PRO A 34 43.93 0.93 17.21
C PRO A 34 43.66 -0.18 18.22
N GLY A 35 42.49 -0.82 18.21
CA GLY A 35 42.19 -1.95 19.07
C GLY A 35 43.14 -3.14 18.85
N VAL A 36 43.32 -3.54 17.59
CA VAL A 36 44.20 -4.68 17.24
C VAL A 36 45.65 -4.38 17.60
N THR A 37 46.15 -3.17 17.30
CA THR A 37 47.55 -2.81 17.64
C THR A 37 47.78 -2.77 19.16
N LEU A 38 46.81 -2.30 19.94
CA LEU A 38 46.88 -2.35 21.41
C LEU A 38 46.87 -3.78 21.94
N VAL A 39 46.04 -4.66 21.38
CA VAL A 39 45.98 -6.07 21.76
C VAL A 39 47.32 -6.75 21.47
N VAL A 40 47.86 -6.60 20.25
CA VAL A 40 49.17 -7.20 19.88
C VAL A 40 50.29 -6.71 20.79
N LYS A 41 50.32 -5.39 21.09
CA LYS A 41 51.30 -4.82 22.02
C LYS A 41 51.15 -5.39 23.44
N SER A 42 49.92 -5.51 23.94
CA SER A 42 49.63 -6.07 25.27
C SER A 42 50.03 -7.55 25.39
N PHE A 43 49.89 -8.33 24.31
CA PHE A 43 50.37 -9.72 24.26
C PHE A 43 51.89 -9.84 24.35
N ALA A 44 52.62 -8.90 23.74
CA ALA A 44 54.09 -8.86 23.78
C ALA A 44 54.62 -8.49 25.18
N GLU A 45 53.95 -7.55 25.87
CA GLU A 45 54.38 -7.10 27.20
C GLU A 45 54.01 -8.09 28.32
N ASN A 46 52.80 -8.68 28.28
CA ASN A 46 52.27 -9.51 29.37
C ASN A 46 51.42 -10.69 28.86
N PRO A 47 52.03 -11.78 28.34
CA PRO A 47 51.31 -12.84 27.65
C PRO A 47 50.28 -13.58 28.53
N VAL A 48 50.58 -13.78 29.82
CA VAL A 48 49.69 -14.52 30.74
C VAL A 48 48.39 -13.76 31.05
N ARG A 49 48.47 -12.43 31.26
CA ARG A 49 47.27 -11.62 31.52
C ARG A 49 46.43 -11.45 30.26
N SER A 50 47.08 -11.30 29.12
CA SER A 50 46.41 -11.09 27.84
C SER A 50 45.61 -12.32 27.38
N THR A 51 46.15 -13.54 27.53
CA THR A 51 45.43 -14.78 27.20
C THR A 51 44.23 -15.01 28.13
N PHE A 52 44.35 -14.69 29.42
CA PHE A 52 43.23 -14.76 30.36
C PHE A 52 42.10 -13.80 29.99
N LEU A 53 42.42 -12.52 29.74
CA LEU A 53 41.44 -11.52 29.33
C LEU A 53 40.78 -11.86 27.99
N THR A 54 41.54 -12.38 27.03
CA THR A 54 41.01 -12.79 25.72
C THR A 54 40.05 -13.97 25.87
N THR A 55 40.44 -14.99 26.63
CA THR A 55 39.55 -16.14 26.89
C THR A 55 38.28 -15.71 27.63
N PHE A 56 38.41 -14.85 28.64
CA PHE A 56 37.28 -14.28 29.36
C PHE A 56 36.37 -13.43 28.44
N ALA A 57 36.95 -12.61 27.57
CA ALA A 57 36.23 -11.82 26.59
C ALA A 57 35.46 -12.71 25.60
N VAL A 58 36.09 -13.76 25.06
CA VAL A 58 35.44 -14.71 24.15
C VAL A 58 34.30 -15.46 24.85
N LEU A 59 34.53 -15.95 26.08
CA LEU A 59 33.52 -16.67 26.85
C LEU A 59 32.35 -15.78 27.27
N SER A 60 32.60 -14.49 27.57
CA SER A 60 31.55 -13.51 27.88
C SER A 60 30.86 -12.96 26.64
N PHE A 61 31.49 -13.01 25.47
CA PHE A 61 30.87 -12.61 24.21
C PHE A 61 29.83 -13.62 23.72
N LEU A 62 30.04 -14.92 23.94
CA LEU A 62 29.08 -15.99 23.59
C LEU A 62 27.64 -15.75 24.09
N PRO A 63 27.40 -15.44 25.39
CA PRO A 63 26.05 -15.17 25.87
C PRO A 63 25.47 -13.87 25.29
N VAL A 64 26.28 -12.84 25.04
CA VAL A 64 25.83 -11.59 24.39
C VAL A 64 25.39 -11.87 22.97
N LEU A 65 26.17 -12.64 22.20
CA LEU A 65 25.85 -13.01 20.83
C LEU A 65 24.60 -13.90 20.76
N SER A 66 24.47 -14.83 21.71
CA SER A 66 23.29 -15.70 21.81
C SER A 66 22.04 -14.89 22.13
N PHE A 67 22.14 -13.94 23.06
CA PHE A 67 21.05 -13.01 23.39
C PHE A 67 20.66 -12.15 22.20
N LEU A 68 21.63 -11.60 21.46
CA LEU A 68 21.38 -10.78 20.28
C LEU A 68 20.72 -11.60 19.17
N GLY A 69 21.23 -12.81 18.90
CA GLY A 69 20.65 -13.73 17.92
C GLY A 69 19.23 -14.15 18.30
N PHE A 70 19.00 -14.50 19.56
CA PHE A 70 17.66 -14.85 20.05
C PHE A 70 16.69 -13.67 19.98
N SER A 71 17.15 -12.46 20.31
CA SER A 71 16.34 -11.24 20.22
C SER A 71 15.95 -10.93 18.78
N LEU A 72 16.90 -10.99 17.84
CA LEU A 72 16.63 -10.80 16.41
C LEU A 72 15.69 -11.89 15.87
N PHE A 73 15.88 -13.14 16.30
CA PHE A 73 15.00 -14.25 15.91
C PHE A 73 13.58 -14.07 16.46
N ALA A 74 13.43 -13.65 17.71
CA ALA A 74 12.13 -13.36 18.30
C ALA A 74 11.42 -12.19 17.59
N LEU A 75 12.16 -11.11 17.26
CA LEU A 75 11.61 -9.98 16.51
C LEU A 75 11.21 -10.39 15.09
N GLY A 76 12.05 -11.17 14.41
CA GLY A 76 11.79 -11.67 13.06
C GLY A 76 10.58 -12.60 13.00
N THR A 77 10.46 -13.53 13.97
CA THR A 77 9.30 -14.42 14.06
C THR A 77 8.03 -13.63 14.40
N CYS A 78 8.08 -12.70 15.36
CA CYS A 78 6.94 -11.86 15.71
C CYS A 78 6.44 -11.03 14.52
N THR A 79 7.34 -10.37 13.79
CA THR A 79 6.99 -9.59 12.58
C THR A 79 6.44 -10.47 11.47
N PHE A 80 7.02 -11.64 11.22
CA PHE A 80 6.51 -12.58 10.24
C PHE A 80 5.11 -13.10 10.59
N LEU A 81 4.86 -13.45 11.86
CA LEU A 81 3.53 -13.83 12.33
C LEU A 81 2.52 -12.69 12.20
N ALA A 82 2.90 -11.46 12.56
CA ALA A 82 2.03 -10.29 12.44
C ALA A 82 1.64 -10.03 10.98
N LEU A 83 2.60 -10.10 10.05
CA LEU A 83 2.35 -9.96 8.61
C LEU A 83 1.47 -11.10 8.08
N GLY A 84 1.76 -12.34 8.48
CA GLY A 84 0.93 -13.50 8.11
C GLY A 84 -0.51 -13.37 8.58
N ALA A 85 -0.72 -12.97 9.84
CA ALA A 85 -2.05 -12.72 10.38
C ALA A 85 -2.77 -11.57 9.64
N ALA A 86 -2.08 -10.46 9.36
CA ALA A 86 -2.64 -9.35 8.60
C ALA A 86 -3.07 -9.76 7.20
N LEU A 87 -2.28 -10.58 6.50
CA LEU A 87 -2.62 -11.11 5.18
C LEU A 87 -3.84 -12.03 5.23
N VAL A 88 -3.90 -12.95 6.21
CA VAL A 88 -5.05 -13.85 6.38
C VAL A 88 -6.33 -13.07 6.68
N VAL A 89 -6.27 -12.08 7.57
CA VAL A 89 -7.41 -11.22 7.91
C VAL A 89 -7.86 -10.41 6.69
N SER A 90 -6.93 -9.81 5.95
CA SER A 90 -7.24 -9.06 4.72
C SER A 90 -7.88 -9.95 3.65
N ALA A 91 -7.31 -11.13 3.40
CA ALA A 91 -7.86 -12.10 2.47
C ALA A 91 -9.27 -12.57 2.87
N ALA A 92 -9.49 -12.83 4.16
CA ALA A 92 -10.80 -13.20 4.69
C ALA A 92 -11.83 -12.07 4.51
N ALA A 93 -11.44 -10.82 4.76
CA ALA A 93 -12.30 -9.66 4.56
C ALA A 93 -12.69 -9.49 3.08
N ILE A 94 -11.73 -9.60 2.16
CA ILE A 94 -11.97 -9.53 0.72
C ILE A 94 -12.90 -10.67 0.28
N ALA A 95 -12.65 -11.90 0.74
CA ALA A 95 -13.48 -13.06 0.42
C ALA A 95 -14.91 -12.89 0.97
N PHE A 96 -15.06 -12.36 2.18
CA PHE A 96 -16.36 -12.10 2.78
C PHE A 96 -17.15 -11.05 1.99
N VAL A 97 -16.54 -9.90 1.66
CA VAL A 97 -17.18 -8.86 0.85
C VAL A 97 -17.50 -9.37 -0.55
N GLY A 98 -16.58 -10.11 -1.17
CA GLY A 98 -16.79 -10.73 -2.48
C GLY A 98 -17.96 -11.74 -2.47
N PHE A 99 -18.09 -12.53 -1.41
CA PHE A 99 -19.22 -13.45 -1.24
C PHE A 99 -20.55 -12.72 -1.16
N TRP A 100 -20.65 -11.65 -0.37
CA TRP A 100 -21.85 -10.82 -0.31
C TRP A 100 -22.19 -10.19 -1.66
N LEU A 101 -21.18 -9.67 -2.35
CA LEU A 101 -21.37 -9.08 -3.67
C LEU A 101 -21.89 -10.12 -4.67
N LEU A 102 -21.29 -11.33 -4.70
CA LEU A 102 -21.75 -12.43 -5.55
C LEU A 102 -23.19 -12.85 -5.23
N LEU A 103 -23.55 -12.91 -3.94
CA LEU A 103 -24.92 -13.22 -3.50
C LEU A 103 -25.91 -12.17 -4.00
N THR A 104 -25.61 -10.88 -3.83
CA THR A 104 -26.48 -9.80 -4.31
C THR A 104 -26.62 -9.82 -5.83
N LEU A 105 -25.52 -10.01 -6.58
CA LEU A 105 -25.56 -10.09 -8.03
C LEU A 105 -26.40 -11.28 -8.52
N THR A 106 -26.28 -12.42 -7.84
CA THR A 106 -27.09 -13.61 -8.12
C THR A 106 -28.58 -13.33 -7.87
N LEU A 107 -28.93 -12.69 -6.75
CA LEU A 107 -30.32 -12.29 -6.48
C LEU A 107 -30.85 -11.30 -7.53
N LEU A 108 -30.07 -10.30 -7.92
CA LEU A 108 -30.42 -9.35 -8.98
C LEU A 108 -30.65 -10.07 -10.32
N LEU A 109 -29.81 -11.06 -10.65
CA LEU A 109 -29.97 -11.89 -11.84
C LEU A 109 -31.30 -12.64 -11.81
N PHE A 110 -31.65 -13.28 -10.69
CA PHE A 110 -32.94 -13.96 -10.54
C PHE A 110 -34.13 -13.01 -10.65
N VAL A 111 -34.04 -11.83 -10.02
CA VAL A 111 -35.09 -10.80 -10.12
C VAL A 111 -35.25 -10.33 -11.56
N SER A 112 -34.15 -10.03 -12.25
CA SER A 112 -34.15 -9.61 -13.65
C SER A 112 -34.72 -10.69 -14.57
N PHE A 113 -34.33 -11.96 -14.36
CA PHE A 113 -34.86 -13.10 -15.09
C PHE A 113 -36.37 -13.25 -14.85
N PHE A 114 -36.83 -13.15 -13.61
CA PHE A 114 -38.25 -13.23 -13.27
C PHE A 114 -39.05 -12.07 -13.91
N LEU A 115 -38.55 -10.84 -13.82
CA LEU A 115 -39.16 -9.66 -14.45
C LEU A 115 -39.25 -9.84 -15.97
N THR A 116 -38.18 -10.30 -16.60
CA THR A 116 -38.13 -10.54 -18.05
C THR A 116 -39.17 -11.58 -18.45
N ASN A 117 -39.24 -12.71 -17.74
CA ASN A 117 -40.26 -13.75 -17.99
C ASN A 117 -41.68 -13.23 -17.72
N ALA A 118 -41.88 -12.39 -16.71
CA ALA A 118 -43.18 -11.79 -16.41
C ALA A 118 -43.61 -10.85 -17.55
N VAL A 119 -42.73 -9.96 -18.02
CA VAL A 119 -43.00 -9.04 -19.14
C VAL A 119 -43.29 -9.82 -20.42
N VAL A 120 -42.46 -10.81 -20.76
CA VAL A 120 -42.68 -11.68 -21.93
C VAL A 120 -43.99 -12.45 -21.79
N GLY A 121 -44.27 -13.01 -20.61
CA GLY A 121 -45.50 -13.74 -20.30
C GLY A 121 -46.74 -12.85 -20.44
N THR A 122 -46.73 -11.65 -19.87
CA THR A 122 -47.82 -10.67 -20.00
C THR A 122 -48.02 -10.25 -21.45
N TYR A 123 -46.95 -9.99 -22.20
CA TYR A 123 -47.02 -9.69 -23.63
C TYR A 123 -47.67 -10.83 -24.43
N LEU A 124 -47.21 -12.07 -24.21
CA LEU A 124 -47.77 -13.26 -24.86
C LEU A 124 -49.25 -13.46 -24.51
N LEU A 125 -49.62 -13.25 -23.24
CA LEU A 125 -50.99 -13.36 -22.76
C LEU A 125 -51.90 -12.30 -23.40
N LEU A 126 -51.48 -11.03 -23.42
CA LEU A 126 -52.21 -9.94 -24.07
C LEU A 126 -52.41 -10.22 -25.57
N ARG A 127 -51.36 -10.70 -26.24
CA ARG A 127 -51.42 -11.08 -27.65
C ARG A 127 -52.36 -12.25 -27.90
N TYR A 128 -52.34 -13.27 -27.05
CA TYR A 128 -53.25 -14.41 -27.11
C TYR A 128 -54.70 -13.96 -26.93
N VAL A 129 -54.98 -13.13 -25.92
CA VAL A 129 -56.33 -12.57 -25.68
C VAL A 129 -56.82 -11.79 -26.90
N LYS A 130 -55.96 -11.02 -27.55
CA LYS A 130 -56.29 -10.29 -28.78
C LYS A 130 -56.67 -11.26 -29.92
N LEU A 131 -55.90 -12.31 -30.16
CA LEU A 131 -56.17 -13.32 -31.19
C LEU A 131 -57.47 -14.11 -30.93
N VAL A 132 -57.71 -14.50 -29.68
CA VAL A 132 -58.93 -15.24 -29.31
C VAL A 132 -60.18 -14.39 -29.50
N ARG A 133 -60.10 -13.08 -29.23
CA ARG A 133 -61.22 -12.15 -29.48
C ARG A 133 -61.54 -11.99 -30.96
N THR A 134 -60.56 -12.05 -31.85
CA THR A 134 -60.77 -11.86 -33.30
C THR A 134 -61.16 -13.15 -34.02
N GLY A 135 -60.53 -14.29 -33.70
CA GLY A 135 -60.69 -15.56 -34.43
C GLY A 135 -61.48 -16.64 -33.72
N GLY A 136 -61.93 -16.40 -32.48
CA GLY A 136 -62.51 -17.43 -31.62
C GLY A 136 -61.46 -18.37 -31.01
N PRO A 137 -61.82 -19.11 -29.94
CA PRO A 137 -60.85 -19.82 -29.09
C PRO A 137 -60.15 -21.00 -29.78
N ARG A 138 -60.83 -21.68 -30.73
CA ARG A 138 -60.26 -22.85 -31.44
C ARG A 138 -59.30 -22.48 -32.55
N ALA A 139 -59.62 -21.47 -33.36
CA ALA A 139 -58.74 -21.06 -34.45
C ALA A 139 -57.52 -20.27 -33.92
N GLY A 140 -57.73 -19.37 -32.95
CA GLY A 140 -56.68 -18.50 -32.43
C GLY A 140 -55.54 -19.25 -31.72
N SER A 141 -55.82 -20.35 -31.02
CA SER A 141 -54.80 -21.14 -30.33
C SER A 141 -53.88 -21.91 -31.30
N LEU A 142 -54.44 -22.47 -32.36
CA LEU A 142 -53.68 -23.16 -33.42
C LEU A 142 -52.80 -22.20 -34.22
N GLU A 143 -53.33 -21.03 -34.56
CA GLU A 143 -52.59 -20.01 -35.32
C GLU A 143 -51.44 -19.42 -34.49
N TRP A 144 -51.70 -19.10 -33.22
CA TRP A 144 -50.68 -18.65 -32.28
C TRP A 144 -49.56 -19.69 -32.09
N ALA A 145 -49.90 -20.96 -31.86
CA ALA A 145 -48.89 -22.01 -31.67
C ALA A 145 -48.00 -22.21 -32.92
N ARG A 146 -48.58 -22.10 -34.12
CA ARG A 146 -47.82 -22.15 -35.38
C ARG A 146 -46.91 -20.94 -35.56
N GLU A 147 -47.35 -19.76 -35.15
CA GLU A 147 -46.54 -18.54 -35.23
C GLU A 147 -45.38 -18.57 -34.21
N VAL A 148 -45.64 -18.95 -32.96
CA VAL A 148 -44.59 -19.12 -31.93
C VAL A 148 -43.57 -20.16 -32.37
N LYS A 149 -44.02 -21.29 -32.93
CA LYS A 149 -43.12 -22.34 -33.44
C LYS A 149 -42.28 -21.87 -34.64
N ARG A 150 -42.85 -21.06 -35.54
CA ARG A 150 -42.10 -20.46 -36.66
C ARG A 150 -41.04 -19.48 -36.17
N ARG A 151 -41.40 -18.58 -35.25
CA ARG A 151 -40.45 -17.64 -34.63
C ARG A 151 -39.34 -18.34 -33.85
N ALA A 152 -39.66 -19.39 -33.09
CA ALA A 152 -38.68 -20.16 -32.34
C ALA A 152 -37.68 -20.91 -33.23
N ARG A 153 -38.04 -21.23 -34.49
CA ARG A 153 -37.12 -21.82 -35.47
C ARG A 153 -36.24 -20.79 -36.18
N GLY A 154 -36.47 -19.49 -35.95
CA GLY A 154 -35.72 -18.42 -36.62
C GLY A 154 -36.02 -18.28 -38.12
N GLU A 155 -37.09 -18.91 -38.62
CA GLU A 155 -37.41 -18.93 -40.07
C GLU A 155 -37.79 -17.53 -40.60
N ASP A 156 -38.32 -16.66 -39.75
CA ASP A 156 -38.79 -15.32 -40.14
C ASP A 156 -37.62 -14.33 -40.42
N GLN A 157 -36.42 -14.55 -39.88
CA GLN A 157 -35.30 -13.60 -40.05
C GLN A 157 -34.64 -13.68 -41.44
N LEU A 158 -34.85 -14.77 -42.18
CA LEU A 158 -34.19 -14.99 -43.48
C LEU A 158 -34.96 -14.36 -44.66
N GLN A 159 -36.24 -14.01 -44.50
CA GLN A 159 -37.01 -13.38 -45.58
C GLN A 159 -36.76 -11.87 -45.71
N ASP A 160 -36.59 -11.17 -44.58
CA ASP A 160 -36.45 -9.71 -44.58
C ASP A 160 -35.10 -9.24 -45.17
N VAL A 161 -34.03 -10.01 -44.94
CA VAL A 161 -32.68 -9.70 -45.49
C VAL A 161 -32.62 -9.94 -47.00
N ARG A 162 -33.48 -10.81 -47.55
CA ARG A 162 -33.47 -11.15 -48.98
C ARG A 162 -34.19 -10.10 -49.84
N GLU A 163 -35.10 -9.33 -49.26
CA GLU A 163 -35.86 -8.32 -49.99
C GLU A 163 -35.09 -6.98 -50.11
N VAL A 164 -34.22 -6.65 -49.13
CA VAL A 164 -33.40 -5.42 -49.17
C VAL A 164 -32.18 -5.53 -50.11
N LYS A 165 -31.71 -6.75 -50.45
CA LYS A 165 -30.57 -6.94 -51.38
C LYS A 165 -30.98 -7.04 -52.86
N ALA A 166 -32.22 -6.68 -53.19
CA ALA A 166 -32.72 -6.68 -54.56
C ALA A 166 -33.07 -5.26 -55.05
N GLU A 167 -32.41 -4.21 -54.53
CA GLU A 167 -32.37 -2.95 -55.27
C GLU A 167 -31.33 -3.04 -56.40
N PRO A 168 -31.74 -2.76 -57.65
CA PRO A 168 -30.84 -2.75 -58.80
C PRO A 168 -29.89 -1.56 -58.69
N GLU A 169 -28.59 -1.84 -58.82
CA GLU A 169 -27.58 -0.86 -59.20
C GLU A 169 -28.09 -0.11 -60.45
N SER A 170 -28.64 1.07 -60.25
CA SER A 170 -28.78 2.05 -61.30
C SER A 170 -27.42 2.71 -61.44
N GLU A 171 -26.75 2.31 -62.51
CA GLU A 171 -25.69 3.05 -63.15
C GLU A 171 -26.08 4.53 -63.27
N ASP A 172 -25.40 5.41 -62.53
CA ASP A 172 -25.19 6.78 -63.00
C ASP A 172 -23.77 7.22 -62.59
N SER A 173 -22.89 7.05 -63.56
CA SER A 173 -21.66 7.82 -63.73
C SER A 173 -22.00 9.31 -63.84
N GLU A 174 -21.23 10.19 -63.20
CA GLU A 174 -20.23 11.04 -63.89
C GLU A 174 -19.76 12.21 -63.00
N LYS A 175 -18.44 12.45 -63.05
CA LYS A 175 -17.72 13.70 -62.73
C LYS A 175 -17.63 14.14 -61.26
N LEU A 176 -16.43 13.98 -60.69
CA LEU A 176 -15.42 15.04 -60.80
C LEU A 176 -14.03 14.49 -60.46
N GLN A 177 -13.18 14.43 -61.48
CA GLN A 177 -11.73 14.46 -61.37
C GLN A 177 -11.29 15.85 -60.90
N ASP A 178 -10.24 15.86 -60.07
CA ASP A 178 -9.11 16.79 -60.08
C ASP A 178 -8.73 17.22 -58.67
N ALA A 179 -7.72 16.55 -58.12
CA ALA A 179 -6.53 17.16 -57.54
C ALA A 179 -5.66 16.05 -56.95
N GLU A 180 -4.78 15.51 -57.80
CA GLU A 180 -3.44 15.15 -57.36
C GLU A 180 -2.87 16.32 -56.56
N ASP A 181 -2.40 16.08 -55.34
CA ASP A 181 -1.06 16.53 -55.04
C ASP A 181 -0.38 15.55 -54.07
N GLN A 182 0.73 15.00 -54.57
CA GLN A 182 1.65 14.16 -53.86
C GLN A 182 2.48 15.02 -52.90
N VAL A 183 2.44 14.77 -51.59
CA VAL A 183 3.64 14.92 -50.75
C VAL A 183 3.58 13.93 -49.59
N SER A 184 4.34 12.85 -49.70
CA SER A 184 4.99 12.19 -48.56
C SER A 184 6.50 12.45 -48.69
N PRO A 185 7.35 12.08 -47.73
CA PRO A 185 7.31 12.25 -46.28
C PRO A 185 8.67 12.81 -45.76
N SER A 186 8.71 13.62 -44.71
CA SER A 186 9.97 13.85 -43.97
C SER A 186 9.74 14.38 -42.56
N THR A 187 10.22 13.60 -41.59
CA THR A 187 11.05 14.04 -40.45
C THR A 187 11.46 15.52 -40.51
N ASP A 188 11.15 16.33 -39.50
CA ASP A 188 12.10 16.67 -38.43
C ASP A 188 11.53 17.67 -37.42
N GLU A 189 12.03 17.53 -36.19
CA GLU A 189 12.35 18.56 -35.20
C GLU A 189 11.47 19.81 -34.97
N ARG A 190 11.15 19.98 -33.66
CA ARG A 190 11.45 21.20 -32.87
C ARG A 190 10.44 22.36 -32.91
N ASN A 191 9.60 22.44 -31.88
CA ASN A 191 9.60 23.50 -30.84
C ASN A 191 8.29 23.52 -30.02
N GLN A 192 8.44 23.23 -28.71
CA GLN A 192 7.93 23.91 -27.49
C GLN A 192 6.63 24.76 -27.53
N PRO A 193 5.84 24.80 -26.43
CA PRO A 193 6.27 25.09 -25.04
C PRO A 193 5.86 23.99 -24.03
N GLU A 194 6.64 23.61 -23.01
CA GLU A 194 7.03 24.39 -21.83
C GLU A 194 5.90 25.26 -21.26
N GLU A 195 4.83 24.64 -20.76
CA GLU A 195 4.04 25.20 -19.65
C GLU A 195 3.59 24.07 -18.71
N ASP A 196 4.12 24.15 -17.49
CA ASP A 196 3.40 23.95 -16.23
C ASP A 196 2.92 22.54 -15.85
N LEU A 197 3.88 21.70 -15.45
CA LEU A 197 3.67 20.69 -14.41
C LEU A 197 4.89 20.65 -13.49
N GLU A 198 5.31 21.83 -13.04
CA GLU A 198 6.03 21.96 -11.78
C GLU A 198 5.08 21.76 -10.59
N GLN A 199 5.62 21.14 -9.54
CA GLN A 199 5.12 21.16 -8.16
C GLN A 199 3.83 20.37 -7.84
N PHE A 200 3.97 19.04 -7.87
CA PHE A 200 3.53 18.23 -6.73
C PHE A 200 4.71 17.39 -6.22
N GLU A 201 5.83 18.07 -5.91
CA GLU A 201 6.64 17.65 -4.78
C GLU A 201 5.77 17.89 -3.55
N ALA A 202 5.10 16.82 -3.10
CA ALA A 202 4.62 16.75 -1.74
C ALA A 202 5.86 16.88 -0.85
N GLU A 203 6.06 18.11 -0.43
CA GLU A 203 6.80 18.58 0.72
C GLU A 203 6.51 17.65 1.90
N GLU A 204 7.24 16.54 1.98
CA GLU A 204 7.49 15.82 3.21
C GLU A 204 8.36 16.76 4.05
N LYS A 205 7.68 17.72 4.69
CA LYS A 205 8.20 18.47 5.81
C LYS A 205 8.73 17.43 6.78
N GLU A 206 10.04 17.28 6.76
CA GLU A 206 10.86 17.03 7.93
C GLU A 206 10.36 18.00 9.01
N SER A 207 9.36 17.54 9.77
CA SER A 207 9.05 18.12 11.06
C SER A 207 10.27 17.80 11.92
N GLU A 208 11.25 18.70 11.91
CA GLU A 208 12.13 18.86 13.05
C GLU A 208 11.21 18.86 14.28
N PRO A 209 11.36 17.93 15.23
CA PRO A 209 10.80 18.16 16.54
C PRO A 209 11.53 19.38 17.10
N GLU A 210 10.91 20.55 16.98
CA GLU A 210 11.10 21.64 17.93
C GLU A 210 10.69 21.09 19.30
N ASP A 211 11.59 20.33 19.92
CA ASP A 211 11.62 20.15 21.36
C ASP A 211 12.01 21.50 21.95
N ASP A 212 11.06 22.43 21.92
CA ASP A 212 11.04 23.62 22.78
C ASP A 212 10.75 23.14 24.21
N THR A 213 11.70 22.37 24.76
CA THR A 213 11.78 22.09 26.19
C THR A 213 12.27 23.36 26.88
N THR A 214 11.38 24.33 26.95
CA THR A 214 11.50 25.44 27.89
C THR A 214 11.37 24.88 29.30
N VAL A 215 12.49 24.55 29.90
CA VAL A 215 12.57 24.24 31.33
C VAL A 215 12.30 25.54 32.09
N VAL A 216 11.04 25.76 32.46
CA VAL A 216 10.66 26.79 33.42
C VAL A 216 11.16 26.33 34.79
N ILE A 217 12.35 26.76 35.17
CA ILE A 217 12.78 26.69 36.56
C ILE A 217 11.89 27.67 37.31
N GLY A 218 10.90 27.15 38.05
CA GLY A 218 10.00 27.94 38.88
C GLY A 218 10.74 28.53 40.07
N ASP A 219 11.53 29.58 39.87
CA ASP A 219 12.10 30.41 40.94
C ASP A 219 11.23 31.63 41.29
N GLY A 220 10.07 31.78 40.63
CA GLY A 220 9.14 32.87 40.90
C GLY A 220 9.58 34.23 40.36
N SER A 221 10.58 34.29 39.46
CA SER A 221 11.03 35.52 38.84
C SER A 221 10.45 35.69 37.42
N PRO A 222 9.48 36.60 37.20
CA PRO A 222 8.80 36.74 35.92
C PRO A 222 9.55 37.72 35.01
N ASP A 223 10.74 37.39 34.47
CA ASP A 223 11.27 38.13 33.29
C ASP A 223 12.57 37.63 32.63
N ARG A 224 12.86 36.32 32.57
CA ARG A 224 14.03 35.84 31.81
C ARG A 224 13.69 34.68 30.87
N ARG A 225 13.34 35.03 29.62
CA ARG A 225 13.34 34.10 28.49
C ARG A 225 14.76 34.03 27.93
N PHE A 226 15.42 32.89 28.07
CA PHE A 226 16.70 32.63 27.42
C PHE A 226 16.46 31.83 26.14
N THR A 227 16.75 32.43 24.99
CA THR A 227 16.75 31.73 23.70
C THR A 227 18.10 31.03 23.50
N PHE A 228 18.07 29.72 23.23
CA PHE A 228 19.26 28.85 23.13
C PHE A 228 20.28 29.28 22.04
N LYS A 229 19.88 30.16 21.11
CA LYS A 229 20.74 30.69 20.04
C LYS A 229 21.89 31.58 20.53
N GLU A 230 21.88 32.08 21.77
CA GLU A 230 22.96 32.92 22.30
C GLU A 230 24.12 32.15 22.95
N LEU A 231 24.01 30.84 23.18
CA LEU A 231 25.06 30.06 23.86
C LEU A 231 26.11 29.42 22.92
N ALA A 232 25.97 29.57 21.60
CA ALA A 232 26.87 28.94 20.63
C ALA A 232 27.95 29.88 20.05
N MET A 233 28.03 31.14 20.50
CA MET A 233 28.91 32.18 19.92
C MET A 233 29.98 32.72 20.86
N ASP A 234 30.24 32.06 21.99
CA ASP A 234 31.46 32.32 22.77
C ASP A 234 32.26 31.02 22.91
N GLY A 235 33.29 30.93 22.06
CA GLY A 235 34.33 29.92 22.15
C GLY A 235 35.16 30.15 23.40
N HIS A 236 34.70 29.60 24.53
CA HIS A 236 35.52 29.43 25.71
C HIS A 236 35.47 27.97 26.17
N ASP A 237 36.62 27.31 26.02
CA ASP A 237 36.90 25.96 26.48
C ASP A 237 36.58 25.80 27.97
N SER A 238 35.53 25.04 28.29
CA SER A 238 35.46 24.12 29.44
C SER A 238 34.09 23.44 29.49
N PRO A 239 33.99 22.10 29.40
CA PRO A 239 32.75 21.41 29.68
C PRO A 239 32.47 21.49 31.20
N VAL A 240 31.49 22.31 31.57
CA VAL A 240 30.94 22.34 32.93
C VAL A 240 30.18 21.03 33.14
N PHE A 241 30.80 20.08 33.85
CA PHE A 241 30.15 18.87 34.31
C PHE A 241 29.07 19.24 35.33
N VAL A 242 27.81 19.25 34.89
CA VAL A 242 26.65 19.32 35.78
C VAL A 242 26.59 18.01 36.56
N LYS A 243 26.98 18.09 37.83
CA LYS A 243 26.88 16.99 38.80
C LYS A 243 25.40 16.70 39.04
N GLN A 244 24.86 15.68 38.37
CA GLN A 244 23.54 15.15 38.64
C GLN A 244 23.52 14.58 40.06
N GLU A 245 22.79 15.22 40.97
CA GLU A 245 22.47 14.61 42.27
C GLU A 245 21.36 13.56 42.08
N PRO A 246 21.46 12.40 42.74
CA PRO A 246 20.47 11.34 42.61
C PRO A 246 19.15 11.80 43.23
N VAL A 247 18.12 11.92 42.38
CA VAL A 247 16.74 12.14 42.81
C VAL A 247 16.27 10.89 43.55
N VAL A 248 16.20 10.99 44.88
CA VAL A 248 15.61 9.97 45.76
C VAL A 248 14.09 10.00 45.57
N LEU A 249 13.58 9.11 44.72
CA LEU A 249 12.15 8.84 44.60
C LEU A 249 11.67 8.12 45.88
N THR A 250 11.21 8.90 46.87
CA THR A 250 10.39 8.37 47.95
C THR A 250 9.03 7.97 47.37
N GLU A 251 8.91 6.68 47.08
CA GLU A 251 7.69 5.99 46.67
C GLU A 251 6.67 6.05 47.82
N VAL A 252 5.72 6.98 47.72
CA VAL A 252 4.54 7.03 48.60
C VAL A 252 3.55 5.99 48.08
N MET A 253 3.57 4.79 48.64
CA MET A 253 2.55 3.77 48.38
C MET A 253 1.21 4.17 49.03
N PRO A 254 0.11 4.34 48.26
CA PRO A 254 -1.20 4.55 48.83
C PRO A 254 -1.74 3.22 49.40
N GLU A 255 -2.02 3.24 50.71
CA GLU A 255 -2.65 2.17 51.47
C GLU A 255 -4.05 1.86 50.90
N MET A 256 -4.15 0.84 50.04
CA MET A 256 -5.41 0.42 49.43
C MET A 256 -6.18 -0.47 50.41
N ARG A 257 -6.99 0.15 51.29
CA ARG A 257 -7.96 -0.55 52.13
C ARG A 257 -9.12 -1.07 51.28
N MET A 258 -9.22 -2.39 51.14
CA MET A 258 -10.42 -3.04 50.61
C MET A 258 -11.50 -3.17 51.69
N PRO A 259 -12.73 -2.69 51.46
CA PRO A 259 -13.86 -2.97 52.33
C PRO A 259 -14.42 -4.37 52.04
N LEU A 260 -14.15 -5.31 52.94
CA LEU A 260 -14.86 -6.59 53.04
C LEU A 260 -16.23 -6.36 53.69
N ALA A 261 -17.26 -6.06 52.91
CA ALA A 261 -18.64 -6.19 53.37
C ALA A 261 -19.62 -6.31 52.19
N SER A 262 -20.21 -7.50 52.01
CA SER A 262 -21.61 -7.76 51.58
C SER A 262 -21.76 -9.04 50.72
N VAL A 263 -21.59 -10.21 51.34
CA VAL A 263 -21.98 -11.49 50.71
C VAL A 263 -22.84 -12.34 51.66
N VAL A 264 -23.80 -11.73 52.38
CA VAL A 264 -24.63 -12.48 53.36
C VAL A 264 -26.15 -12.29 53.19
N ASP A 265 -26.65 -11.61 52.15
CA ASP A 265 -28.11 -11.37 52.03
C ASP A 265 -28.81 -12.08 50.85
N ALA A 266 -28.33 -13.24 50.39
CA ALA A 266 -29.01 -13.98 49.33
C ALA A 266 -28.93 -15.50 49.46
N LEU A 267 -29.41 -16.05 50.58
CA LEU A 267 -29.82 -17.45 50.71
C LEU A 267 -30.92 -17.61 51.76
#